data_AF-A0A2D4ENK3-F1
#
_entry.id   AF-A0A2D4ENK3-F1
#
_cell.length_a   1.000
_cell.length_b   1.000
_cell.length_c   1.000
_cell.angle_alpha   90.00
_cell.angle_beta   90.00
_cell.angle_gamma   90.00
#
_symmetry.space_group_name_H-M   'P 1'
#
loop_
_entity.id
_entity.type
_entity.pdbx_description
1 polymer ?
#
loop_
_entity_poly.entity_id
_entity_poly.type
_entity_poly.pdbx_seq_one_letter_code
_entity_poly.pdbx_strand_id
1 'polypeptide(L)'
;MEYKNNIRKVDEGVQEIVSMVEDFYGNDGNTAFILTSDHGMTDWGTHGASHPSETLTPLIAWGAGIKYPQTVTSQQYEDTFLKEWKLEMWKRQDVNQADIAPLMASLIGVPFPLNSVGVLPLEYLNNTAQFKAESMLTNAVQILEQFKVKMVQKKKTTLSFLFSPFKSLSESEQIDILRKTRIFIQHEKYEESISLCRKLINLALEGLSYYHTYDRFFLGLSITMSFVGWTFYAILIIIKS
;
A
#
# COMPACT_ATOMS: atom_id res chain seq x y z
N MET A 1 17.78 -3.45 28.40
CA MET A 1 17.60 -4.84 28.90
C MET A 1 16.12 -5.22 28.90
N GLU A 2 15.25 -4.31 29.34
CA GLU A 2 13.78 -4.46 29.31
C GLU A 2 13.20 -4.69 27.91
N TYR A 3 13.59 -3.91 26.89
CA TYR A 3 13.10 -4.08 25.52
C TYR A 3 13.34 -5.51 24.97
N LYS A 4 14.56 -6.04 25.10
CA LYS A 4 14.88 -7.41 24.65
C LYS A 4 14.08 -8.48 25.40
N ASN A 5 13.80 -8.27 26.68
CA ASN A 5 12.96 -9.17 27.45
C ASN A 5 11.50 -9.10 27.00
N ASN A 6 11.01 -7.92 26.63
CA ASN A 6 9.66 -7.77 26.07
C ASN A 6 9.55 -8.46 24.71
N ILE A 7 10.56 -8.35 23.84
CA ILE A 7 10.58 -9.09 22.57
C ILE A 7 10.53 -10.61 22.80
N ARG A 8 11.25 -11.14 23.79
CA ARG A 8 11.17 -12.57 24.14
C ARG A 8 9.77 -13.00 24.60
N LYS A 9 9.10 -12.19 25.41
CA LYS A 9 7.71 -12.47 25.82
C LYS A 9 6.74 -12.46 24.64
N VAL A 10 6.95 -11.54 23.69
CA VAL A 10 6.15 -11.51 22.45
C VAL A 10 6.39 -12.78 21.64
N ASP A 11 7.64 -13.22 21.50
CA ASP A 11 7.99 -14.48 20.81
C ASP A 11 7.34 -15.71 21.46
N GLU A 12 7.40 -15.82 22.80
CA GLU A 12 6.70 -16.86 23.57
C GLU A 12 5.18 -16.83 23.33
N GLY A 13 4.57 -15.63 23.36
CA GLY A 13 3.15 -15.47 23.09
C GLY A 13 2.76 -15.82 21.66
N VAL A 14 3.60 -15.50 20.66
CA VAL A 14 3.38 -15.92 19.27
C VAL A 14 3.41 -17.44 19.16
N GLN A 15 4.37 -18.10 19.82
CA GLN A 15 4.43 -19.56 19.85
C GLN A 15 3.15 -20.18 20.43
N GLU A 16 2.65 -19.67 21.56
CA GLU A 16 1.42 -20.14 22.19
C GLU A 16 0.19 -19.97 21.27
N ILE A 17 0.06 -18.82 20.61
CA ILE A 17 -1.04 -18.55 19.68
C ILE A 17 -0.98 -19.49 18.48
N VAL A 18 0.19 -19.67 17.88
CA VAL A 18 0.39 -20.57 16.74
C VAL A 18 0.00 -21.99 17.11
N SER A 19 0.50 -22.52 18.23
CA SER A 19 0.13 -23.86 18.70
C SER A 19 -1.36 -24.00 18.95
N MET A 20 -2.00 -23.01 19.60
CA MET A 20 -3.44 -23.05 19.87
C MET A 20 -4.27 -23.10 18.59
N VAL A 21 -3.90 -22.31 17.58
CA VAL A 21 -4.64 -22.25 16.30
C VAL A 21 -4.42 -23.54 15.51
N GLU A 22 -3.18 -24.02 15.38
CA GLU A 22 -2.87 -25.26 14.66
C GLU A 22 -3.55 -26.47 15.32
N ASP A 23 -3.51 -26.58 16.65
CA ASP A 23 -4.17 -27.68 17.36
C ASP A 23 -5.70 -27.64 17.19
N PHE A 24 -6.31 -26.45 17.20
CA PHE A 24 -7.74 -26.29 16.97
C PHE A 24 -8.18 -26.79 15.59
N TYR A 25 -7.39 -26.54 14.55
CA TYR A 25 -7.66 -27.01 13.19
C TYR A 25 -7.07 -28.40 12.89
N GLY A 26 -6.49 -29.07 13.88
CA GLY A 26 -5.96 -30.42 13.75
C GLY A 26 -4.68 -30.49 12.90
N ASN A 27 -3.88 -29.42 12.88
CA ASN A 27 -2.62 -29.31 12.14
C ASN A 27 -2.78 -29.68 10.66
N ASP A 28 -3.86 -29.21 10.03
CA ASP A 28 -4.21 -29.54 8.64
C ASP A 28 -3.33 -28.87 7.57
N GLY A 29 -2.46 -27.95 8.00
CA GLY A 29 -1.55 -27.21 7.12
C GLY A 29 -2.23 -26.14 6.25
N ASN A 30 -3.50 -25.78 6.54
CA ASN A 30 -4.28 -24.80 5.79
C ASN A 30 -4.30 -23.41 6.44
N THR A 31 -3.58 -23.22 7.54
CA THR A 31 -3.47 -21.92 8.22
C THR A 31 -2.32 -21.10 7.67
N ALA A 32 -2.56 -19.81 7.44
CA ALA A 32 -1.54 -18.83 7.10
C ALA A 32 -1.43 -17.79 8.23
N PHE A 33 -0.20 -17.42 8.58
CA PHE A 33 0.09 -16.43 9.61
C PHE A 33 0.78 -15.22 8.98
N ILE A 34 0.37 -14.03 9.43
CA ILE A 34 1.00 -12.76 9.08
C ILE A 34 1.23 -12.01 10.39
N LEU A 35 2.50 -11.84 10.74
CA LEU A 35 2.95 -11.11 11.91
C LEU A 35 3.56 -9.77 11.48
N THR A 36 3.06 -8.68 12.04
CA THR A 36 3.58 -7.34 11.80
C THR A 36 3.36 -6.42 13.01
N SER A 37 3.79 -5.17 12.90
CA SER A 37 3.55 -4.09 13.87
C SER A 37 2.82 -2.93 13.19
N ASP A 38 2.13 -2.11 13.97
CA ASP A 38 1.47 -0.89 13.52
C ASP A 38 2.47 0.22 13.20
N HIS A 39 3.48 0.39 14.06
CA HIS A 39 4.59 1.31 13.86
C HIS A 39 5.88 0.81 14.53
N GLY A 40 6.97 1.52 14.25
CA GLY A 40 8.24 1.36 14.94
C GLY A 40 8.37 2.28 16.17
N MET A 41 9.58 2.45 16.68
CA MET A 41 9.87 3.28 17.85
C MET A 41 11.26 3.90 17.73
N THR A 42 11.44 5.15 18.14
CA THR A 42 12.77 5.73 18.33
C THR A 42 13.47 5.19 19.58
N ASP A 43 14.78 5.36 19.69
CA ASP A 43 15.54 4.99 20.91
C ASP A 43 15.07 5.71 22.18
N TRP A 44 14.36 6.84 22.03
CA TRP A 44 13.80 7.64 23.12
C TRP A 44 12.38 7.25 23.50
N GLY A 45 11.81 6.21 22.85
CA GLY A 45 10.47 5.72 23.15
C GLY A 45 9.35 6.58 22.57
N THR A 46 9.61 7.31 21.48
CA THR A 46 8.59 8.11 20.78
C THR A 46 8.29 7.56 19.38
N HIS A 47 7.07 7.82 18.91
CA HIS A 47 6.63 7.54 17.54
C HIS A 47 5.68 8.66 17.04
N GLY A 48 5.34 8.65 15.74
CA GLY A 48 4.39 9.58 15.10
C GLY A 48 5.00 10.58 14.12
N ALA A 49 6.32 10.55 13.93
CA ALA A 49 7.02 11.29 12.89
C ALA A 49 7.33 10.38 11.67
N SER A 50 8.00 10.95 10.67
CA SER A 50 8.32 10.26 9.41
C SER A 50 9.66 9.53 9.42
N HIS A 51 10.30 9.37 10.58
CA HIS A 51 11.62 8.74 10.67
C HIS A 51 11.52 7.23 10.39
N PRO A 52 12.46 6.61 9.65
CA PRO A 52 12.39 5.18 9.32
C PRO A 52 12.25 4.25 10.54
N SER A 53 12.85 4.60 11.67
CA SER A 53 12.69 3.82 12.91
C SER A 53 11.25 3.80 13.45
N GLU A 54 10.41 4.74 13.03
CA GLU A 54 9.00 4.85 13.43
C GLU A 54 8.05 4.30 12.35
N THR A 55 8.48 4.27 11.08
CA THR A 55 7.63 3.87 9.95
C THR A 55 7.92 2.48 9.40
N LEU A 56 9.14 1.95 9.60
CA LEU A 56 9.50 0.59 9.23
C LEU A 56 9.07 -0.38 10.33
N THR A 57 8.32 -1.41 9.94
CA THR A 57 7.83 -2.44 10.83
C THR A 57 8.29 -3.82 10.36
N PRO A 58 8.46 -4.79 11.28
CA PRO A 58 8.71 -6.16 10.86
C PRO A 58 7.48 -6.70 10.12
N LEU A 59 7.72 -7.53 9.10
CA LEU A 59 6.69 -8.32 8.45
C LEU A 59 7.22 -9.75 8.26
N ILE A 60 6.55 -10.70 8.89
CA ILE A 60 6.86 -12.12 8.79
C ILE A 60 5.57 -12.83 8.37
N ALA A 61 5.64 -13.64 7.32
CA ALA A 61 4.50 -14.43 6.86
C ALA A 61 4.94 -15.88 6.61
N TRP A 62 4.09 -16.83 7.00
CA TRP A 62 4.33 -18.27 6.81
C TRP A 62 3.01 -19.05 6.79
N GLY A 63 3.10 -20.34 6.50
CA GLY A 63 1.94 -21.24 6.42
C GLY A 63 1.36 -21.36 5.01
N ALA A 64 0.09 -21.74 4.93
CA ALA A 64 -0.62 -22.04 3.70
C ALA A 64 -0.60 -20.86 2.72
N GLY A 65 -0.35 -21.15 1.43
CA GLY A 65 -0.38 -20.15 0.37
C GLY A 65 0.77 -19.12 0.40
N ILE A 66 1.64 -19.12 1.42
CA ILE A 66 2.83 -18.28 1.49
C ILE A 66 4.02 -18.95 0.81
N LYS A 67 4.79 -18.17 0.06
CA LYS A 67 6.01 -18.62 -0.61
C LYS A 67 7.12 -18.84 0.40
N TYR A 68 7.76 -20.01 0.31
CA TYR A 68 8.91 -20.33 1.14
C TYR A 68 10.09 -19.37 0.91
N PRO A 69 10.91 -19.12 1.96
CA PRO A 69 12.11 -18.30 1.85
C PRO A 69 13.01 -18.74 0.69
N GLN A 70 13.48 -17.76 -0.09
CA GLN A 70 14.37 -18.00 -1.24
C GLN A 70 15.77 -17.51 -0.92
N THR A 71 16.80 -18.26 -1.32
CA THR A 71 18.17 -17.81 -1.21
C THR A 71 18.56 -16.93 -2.41
N VAL A 72 19.44 -15.95 -2.18
CA VAL A 72 19.97 -15.07 -3.22
C VAL A 72 21.48 -14.86 -3.03
N THR A 73 22.18 -14.63 -4.13
CA THR A 73 23.62 -14.33 -4.13
C THR A 73 23.91 -12.85 -3.92
N SER A 74 22.93 -11.99 -4.21
CA SER A 74 23.00 -10.56 -4.00
C SER A 74 21.63 -10.00 -3.60
N GLN A 75 21.66 -8.94 -2.80
CA GLN A 75 20.48 -8.20 -2.36
C GLN A 75 20.33 -6.92 -3.19
N GLN A 76 19.11 -6.38 -3.25
CA GLN A 76 18.81 -5.09 -3.89
C GLN A 76 18.74 -3.92 -2.89
N TYR A 77 19.10 -4.17 -1.62
CA TYR A 77 19.01 -3.21 -0.53
C TYR A 77 20.41 -2.78 -0.10
N GLU A 78 20.59 -1.46 0.08
CA GLU A 78 21.88 -0.85 0.44
C GLU A 78 22.03 -0.55 1.95
N ASP A 79 21.03 -0.90 2.76
CA ASP A 79 21.01 -0.68 4.21
C ASP A 79 21.69 -1.81 5.02
N THR A 80 21.75 -1.66 6.35
CA THR A 80 22.43 -2.58 7.27
C THR A 80 21.53 -3.66 7.89
N PHE A 81 20.21 -3.63 7.65
CA PHE A 81 19.26 -4.47 8.40
C PHE A 81 19.55 -5.97 8.24
N LEU A 82 19.82 -6.41 7.01
CA LEU A 82 20.09 -7.83 6.73
C LEU A 82 21.36 -8.32 7.43
N LYS A 83 22.39 -7.47 7.52
CA LYS A 83 23.63 -7.79 8.22
C LYS A 83 23.44 -7.84 9.73
N GLU A 84 22.68 -6.91 10.28
CA GLU A 84 22.35 -6.89 11.71
C GLU A 84 21.53 -8.11 12.13
N TRP A 85 20.64 -8.57 11.25
CA TRP A 85 19.78 -9.73 11.49
C TRP A 85 20.40 -11.07 11.08
N LYS A 86 21.55 -11.04 10.40
CA LYS A 86 22.26 -12.21 9.85
C LYS A 86 21.42 -12.99 8.82
N LEU A 87 20.74 -12.27 7.93
CA LEU A 87 19.83 -12.80 6.92
C LEU A 87 20.27 -12.48 5.48
N GLU A 88 21.54 -12.15 5.27
CA GLU A 88 22.06 -11.67 3.98
C GLU A 88 21.84 -12.64 2.82
N MET A 89 21.77 -13.94 3.09
CA MET A 89 21.54 -14.98 2.08
C MET A 89 20.06 -15.18 1.71
N TRP A 90 19.12 -14.61 2.47
CA TRP A 90 17.68 -14.77 2.27
C TRP A 90 17.09 -13.55 1.59
N LYS A 91 16.32 -13.77 0.52
CA LYS A 91 15.71 -12.68 -0.25
C LYS A 91 14.81 -11.82 0.64
N ARG A 92 15.16 -10.54 0.79
CA ARG A 92 14.30 -9.55 1.44
C ARG A 92 13.21 -9.06 0.48
N GLN A 93 12.01 -8.92 1.00
CA GLN A 93 10.87 -8.40 0.27
C GLN A 93 10.14 -7.36 1.11
N ASP A 94 10.34 -6.09 0.79
CA ASP A 94 9.60 -5.01 1.44
C ASP A 94 8.27 -4.76 0.72
N VAL A 95 7.28 -4.33 1.48
CA VAL A 95 5.94 -3.95 1.02
C VAL A 95 5.48 -2.71 1.78
N ASN A 96 4.48 -2.00 1.26
CA ASN A 96 3.82 -0.96 2.03
C ASN A 96 2.85 -1.61 3.03
N GLN A 97 2.61 -0.98 4.18
CA GLN A 97 1.64 -1.51 5.15
C GLN A 97 0.23 -1.73 4.54
N ALA A 98 -0.16 -0.86 3.60
CA ALA A 98 -1.42 -0.99 2.87
C ALA A 98 -1.53 -2.29 2.06
N ASP A 99 -0.39 -2.88 1.65
CA ASP A 99 -0.30 -4.09 0.81
C ASP A 99 -0.62 -5.37 1.61
N ILE A 100 -0.66 -5.30 2.94
CA ILE A 100 -1.02 -6.42 3.81
C ILE A 100 -2.51 -6.80 3.62
N ALA A 101 -3.38 -5.81 3.46
CA ALA A 101 -4.81 -6.04 3.25
C ALA A 101 -5.11 -6.88 1.98
N PRO A 102 -4.57 -6.55 0.78
CA PRO A 102 -4.74 -7.42 -0.37
C PRO A 102 -4.02 -8.76 -0.23
N LEU A 103 -2.87 -8.84 0.44
CA LEU A 103 -2.23 -10.14 0.73
C LEU A 103 -3.16 -11.06 1.52
N MET A 104 -3.71 -10.59 2.63
CA MET A 104 -4.67 -11.33 3.46
C MET A 104 -5.88 -11.77 2.64
N ALA A 105 -6.50 -10.86 1.88
CA ALA A 105 -7.68 -11.16 1.09
C ALA A 105 -7.42 -12.25 0.04
N SER A 106 -6.25 -12.23 -0.61
CA SER A 106 -5.85 -13.27 -1.56
C SER A 106 -5.61 -14.63 -0.90
N LEU A 107 -5.08 -14.68 0.32
CA LEU A 107 -4.82 -15.94 1.04
C LEU A 107 -6.12 -16.66 1.42
N ILE A 108 -7.14 -15.91 1.84
CA ILE A 108 -8.44 -16.48 2.24
C ILE A 108 -9.47 -16.49 1.10
N GLY A 109 -9.08 -16.08 -0.11
CA GLY A 109 -9.92 -16.13 -1.30
C GLY A 109 -11.14 -15.22 -1.28
N VAL A 110 -11.05 -14.05 -0.63
CA VAL A 110 -12.15 -13.07 -0.57
C VAL A 110 -11.87 -11.83 -1.44
N PRO A 111 -12.90 -11.05 -1.81
CA PRO A 111 -12.70 -9.78 -2.52
C PRO A 111 -11.81 -8.81 -1.75
N PHE A 112 -11.01 -8.01 -2.46
CA PHE A 112 -10.20 -6.97 -1.84
C PHE A 112 -11.06 -5.93 -1.11
N PRO A 113 -10.65 -5.45 0.08
CA PRO A 113 -11.40 -4.45 0.81
C PRO A 113 -11.63 -3.19 -0.02
N LEU A 114 -12.86 -2.66 0.00
CA LEU A 114 -13.29 -1.56 -0.87
C LEU A 114 -12.37 -0.33 -0.84
N ASN A 115 -11.89 0.03 0.35
CA ASN A 115 -11.04 1.21 0.58
C ASN A 115 -9.54 0.87 0.58
N SER A 116 -9.15 -0.35 0.23
CA SER A 116 -7.75 -0.72 0.12
C SER A 116 -7.09 0.04 -1.01
N VAL A 117 -5.97 0.69 -0.73
CA VAL A 117 -5.07 1.27 -1.73
C VAL A 117 -3.80 0.42 -1.91
N GLY A 118 -3.75 -0.74 -1.26
CA GLY A 118 -2.63 -1.65 -1.31
C GLY A 118 -2.49 -2.36 -2.65
N VAL A 119 -1.25 -2.63 -3.01
CA VAL A 119 -0.86 -3.41 -4.18
C VAL A 119 -0.53 -4.83 -3.74
N LEU A 120 -1.18 -5.83 -4.32
CA LEU A 120 -0.97 -7.24 -3.95
C LEU A 120 0.52 -7.65 -4.10
N PRO A 121 1.20 -8.04 -3.00
CA PRO A 121 2.61 -8.45 -3.07
C PRO A 121 2.72 -9.91 -3.53
N LEU A 122 2.67 -10.11 -4.86
CA LEU A 122 2.68 -11.42 -5.52
C LEU A 122 3.88 -12.30 -5.15
N GLU A 123 4.97 -11.69 -4.70
CA GLU A 123 6.20 -12.34 -4.29
C GLU A 123 6.01 -13.17 -3.00
N TYR A 124 5.05 -12.80 -2.15
CA TYR A 124 4.66 -13.54 -0.95
C TYR A 124 3.77 -14.75 -1.24
N LEU A 125 3.11 -14.80 -2.40
CA LEU A 125 2.15 -15.86 -2.72
C LEU A 125 2.82 -17.09 -3.35
N ASN A 126 2.54 -18.27 -2.79
CA ASN A 126 2.82 -19.57 -3.38
C ASN A 126 1.60 -20.06 -4.17
N ASN A 127 1.42 -19.53 -5.37
CA ASN A 127 0.28 -19.88 -6.23
C ASN A 127 0.67 -19.85 -7.70
N THR A 128 -0.21 -20.36 -8.56
CA THR A 128 -0.04 -20.40 -10.01
C THR A 128 0.09 -18.99 -10.61
N ALA A 129 0.78 -18.89 -11.75
CA ALA A 129 0.90 -17.63 -12.49
C ALA A 129 -0.47 -17.08 -12.90
N GLN A 130 -1.41 -17.96 -13.26
CA GLN A 130 -2.79 -17.59 -13.57
C GLN A 130 -3.50 -16.94 -12.38
N PHE A 131 -3.45 -17.57 -11.20
CA PHE A 131 -4.05 -17.00 -9.99
C PHE A 131 -3.46 -15.62 -9.66
N LYS A 132 -2.15 -15.47 -9.79
CA LYS A 132 -1.44 -14.20 -9.55
C LYS A 132 -1.90 -13.12 -10.53
N ALA A 133 -2.02 -13.46 -11.81
CA ALA A 133 -2.48 -12.54 -12.85
C ALA A 133 -3.94 -12.10 -12.64
N GLU A 134 -4.85 -13.04 -12.37
CA GLU A 134 -6.26 -12.75 -12.12
C GLU A 134 -6.47 -11.93 -10.83
N SER A 135 -5.73 -12.26 -9.77
CA SER A 135 -5.75 -11.50 -8.52
C SER A 135 -5.22 -10.08 -8.71
N MET A 136 -4.13 -9.93 -9.48
CA MET A 136 -3.57 -8.62 -9.80
C MET A 136 -4.50 -7.78 -10.69
N LEU A 137 -5.22 -8.41 -11.64
CA LEU A 137 -6.29 -7.75 -12.40
C LEU A 137 -7.42 -7.29 -11.49
N THR A 138 -7.86 -8.13 -10.55
CA THR A 138 -8.92 -7.77 -9.59
C THR A 138 -8.50 -6.60 -8.70
N ASN A 139 -7.24 -6.57 -8.24
CA ASN A 139 -6.69 -5.46 -7.46
C ASN A 139 -6.64 -4.17 -8.29
N ALA A 140 -6.20 -4.27 -9.55
CA ALA A 140 -6.15 -3.13 -10.46
C ALA A 140 -7.55 -2.55 -10.76
N VAL A 141 -8.55 -3.41 -10.99
CA VAL A 141 -9.93 -2.98 -11.19
C VAL A 141 -10.47 -2.29 -9.94
N GLN A 142 -10.23 -2.84 -8.75
CA GLN A 142 -10.71 -2.25 -7.50
C GLN A 142 -10.11 -0.85 -7.23
N ILE A 143 -8.80 -0.66 -7.45
CA ILE A 143 -8.17 0.66 -7.31
C ILE A 143 -8.65 1.62 -8.42
N LEU A 144 -8.84 1.13 -9.64
CA LEU A 144 -9.38 1.95 -10.74
C LEU A 144 -10.79 2.47 -10.43
N GLU A 145 -11.67 1.66 -9.83
CA GLU A 145 -13.01 2.10 -9.46
C GLU A 145 -12.97 3.17 -8.36
N GLN A 146 -12.06 3.08 -7.39
CA GLN A 146 -11.84 4.16 -6.42
C GLN A 146 -11.42 5.46 -7.13
N PHE A 147 -10.48 5.38 -8.08
CA PHE A 147 -10.06 6.53 -8.89
C PHE A 147 -11.25 7.17 -9.62
N LYS A 148 -12.11 6.38 -10.26
CA LYS A 148 -13.29 6.87 -10.98
C LYS A 148 -14.28 7.55 -10.04
N VAL A 149 -14.59 6.95 -8.89
CA VAL A 149 -15.50 7.54 -7.90
C VAL A 149 -14.95 8.88 -7.39
N LYS A 150 -13.66 8.95 -7.07
CA LYS A 150 -13.02 10.19 -6.62
C LYS A 150 -13.01 11.27 -7.70
N MET A 151 -12.75 10.91 -8.96
CA MET A 151 -12.83 11.82 -10.10
C MET A 151 -14.22 12.42 -10.25
N VAL A 152 -15.27 11.58 -10.21
CA VAL A 152 -16.66 12.01 -10.33
C VAL A 152 -17.06 12.90 -9.15
N GLN A 153 -16.69 12.52 -7.92
CA GLN A 153 -16.92 13.33 -6.74
C GLN A 153 -16.28 14.71 -6.90
N LYS A 154 -15.01 14.76 -7.31
CA LYS A 154 -14.30 16.01 -7.50
C LYS A 154 -14.95 16.88 -8.56
N LYS A 155 -15.28 16.30 -9.72
CA LYS A 155 -15.99 16.98 -10.82
C LYS A 155 -17.33 17.58 -10.38
N LYS A 156 -18.11 16.90 -9.52
CA LYS A 156 -19.38 17.40 -8.99
C LYS A 156 -19.20 18.57 -8.02
N THR A 157 -18.10 18.60 -7.28
CA THR A 157 -17.80 19.65 -6.28
C THR A 157 -17.02 20.84 -6.83
N THR A 158 -16.53 20.76 -8.07
CA THR A 158 -15.79 21.83 -8.74
C THR A 158 -16.69 22.49 -9.78
N LEU A 159 -16.59 23.81 -9.93
CA LEU A 159 -17.27 24.52 -11.02
C LEU A 159 -16.86 23.91 -12.36
N SER A 160 -17.82 23.61 -13.23
CA SER A 160 -17.62 22.79 -14.43
C SER A 160 -16.50 23.32 -15.34
N PHE A 161 -16.34 24.64 -15.44
CA PHE A 161 -15.30 25.30 -16.24
C PHE A 161 -13.90 25.33 -15.61
N LEU A 162 -13.78 25.00 -14.31
CA LEU A 162 -12.50 24.90 -13.58
C LEU A 162 -12.04 23.46 -13.38
N PHE A 163 -12.87 22.49 -13.75
CA PHE A 163 -12.52 21.08 -13.61
C PHE A 163 -11.53 20.64 -14.69
N SER A 164 -10.44 19.99 -14.26
CA SER A 164 -9.41 19.41 -15.11
C SER A 164 -9.27 17.93 -14.73
N PRO A 165 -9.47 16.99 -15.68
CA PRO A 165 -9.28 15.58 -15.40
C PRO A 165 -7.79 15.23 -15.33
N PHE A 166 -7.47 14.19 -14.58
CA PHE A 166 -6.15 13.56 -14.59
C PHE A 166 -5.86 12.96 -15.97
N LYS A 167 -5.00 13.62 -16.75
CA LYS A 167 -4.79 13.32 -18.18
C LYS A 167 -4.07 12.00 -18.43
N SER A 168 -3.20 11.57 -17.51
CA SER A 168 -2.37 10.36 -17.69
C SER A 168 -3.17 9.06 -17.65
N LEU A 169 -4.43 9.08 -17.18
CA LEU A 169 -5.32 7.92 -17.14
C LEU A 169 -6.70 8.26 -17.72
N SER A 170 -6.74 8.58 -19.00
CA SER A 170 -8.00 8.82 -19.73
C SER A 170 -8.88 7.57 -19.77
N GLU A 171 -10.19 7.75 -20.01
CA GLU A 171 -11.13 6.63 -20.12
C GLU A 171 -10.74 5.64 -21.23
N SER A 172 -10.23 6.14 -22.36
CA SER A 172 -9.74 5.28 -23.45
C SER A 172 -8.52 4.47 -23.03
N GLU A 173 -7.57 5.05 -22.29
CA GLU A 173 -6.39 4.35 -21.77
C GLU A 173 -6.80 3.27 -20.76
N GLN A 174 -7.75 3.57 -19.87
CA GLN A 174 -8.30 2.58 -18.93
C GLN A 174 -8.90 1.37 -19.66
N ILE A 175 -9.75 1.63 -20.67
CA ILE A 175 -10.39 0.57 -21.47
C ILE A 175 -9.33 -0.23 -22.23
N ASP A 176 -8.35 0.43 -22.85
CA ASP A 176 -7.30 -0.23 -23.61
C ASP A 176 -6.43 -1.14 -22.74
N ILE A 177 -5.98 -0.66 -21.58
CA ILE A 177 -5.19 -1.47 -20.64
C ILE A 177 -5.99 -2.69 -20.18
N LEU A 178 -7.23 -2.52 -19.70
CA LEU A 178 -8.06 -3.63 -19.22
C LEU A 178 -8.32 -4.67 -20.31
N ARG A 179 -8.60 -4.22 -21.54
CA ARG A 179 -8.80 -5.11 -22.69
C ARG A 179 -7.52 -5.90 -23.00
N LYS A 180 -6.36 -5.24 -23.08
CA LYS A 180 -5.07 -5.89 -23.33
C LYS A 180 -4.71 -6.88 -22.24
N THR A 181 -4.90 -6.54 -20.97
CA THR A 181 -4.68 -7.45 -19.84
C THR A 181 -5.51 -8.71 -19.97
N ARG A 182 -6.82 -8.60 -20.25
CA ARG A 182 -7.69 -9.78 -20.43
C ARG A 182 -7.24 -10.65 -21.60
N ILE A 183 -6.85 -10.04 -22.72
CA ILE A 183 -6.29 -10.78 -23.87
C ILE A 183 -5.01 -11.51 -23.47
N PHE A 184 -4.10 -10.88 -22.71
CA PHE A 184 -2.88 -11.52 -22.25
C PHE A 184 -3.15 -12.71 -21.32
N ILE A 185 -4.07 -12.58 -20.36
CA ILE A 185 -4.47 -13.70 -19.50
C ILE A 185 -5.03 -14.86 -20.33
N GLN A 186 -5.91 -14.58 -21.30
CA GLN A 186 -6.48 -15.61 -22.20
C GLN A 186 -5.44 -16.34 -23.04
N HIS A 187 -4.32 -15.69 -23.34
CA HIS A 187 -3.20 -16.27 -24.10
C HIS A 187 -2.06 -16.74 -23.17
N GLU A 188 -2.32 -16.89 -21.86
CA GLU A 188 -1.36 -17.34 -20.84
C GLU A 188 -0.11 -16.46 -20.71
N LYS A 189 -0.18 -15.21 -21.18
CA LYS A 189 0.87 -14.18 -21.04
C LYS A 189 0.77 -13.48 -19.70
N TYR A 190 0.99 -14.25 -18.63
CA TYR A 190 0.71 -13.81 -17.26
C TYR A 190 1.61 -12.66 -16.81
N GLU A 191 2.90 -12.69 -17.12
CA GLU A 191 3.84 -11.62 -16.71
C GLU A 191 3.51 -10.28 -17.39
N GLU A 192 3.16 -10.30 -18.67
CA GLU A 192 2.72 -9.11 -19.40
C GLU A 192 1.40 -8.55 -18.84
N SER A 193 0.48 -9.45 -18.46
CA SER A 193 -0.78 -9.04 -17.81
C SER A 193 -0.54 -8.40 -16.45
N ILE A 194 0.35 -8.97 -15.61
CA ILE A 194 0.73 -8.44 -14.30
C ILE A 194 1.39 -7.07 -14.47
N SER A 195 2.29 -6.92 -15.43
CA SER A 195 2.95 -5.64 -15.74
C SER A 195 1.96 -4.55 -16.11
N LEU A 196 0.98 -4.85 -16.98
CA LEU A 196 -0.09 -3.91 -17.32
C LEU A 196 -0.97 -3.55 -16.13
N CYS A 197 -1.30 -4.52 -15.27
CA CYS A 197 -2.04 -4.24 -14.04
C CYS A 197 -1.27 -3.34 -13.08
N ARG A 198 0.04 -3.58 -12.87
CA ARG A 198 0.89 -2.70 -12.04
C ARG A 198 0.94 -1.29 -12.62
N LYS A 199 1.05 -1.14 -13.95
CA LYS A 199 0.96 0.18 -14.62
C LYS A 199 -0.39 0.86 -14.32
N LEU A 200 -1.50 0.13 -14.44
CA LEU A 200 -2.84 0.67 -14.18
C LEU A 200 -3.01 1.10 -12.72
N ILE A 201 -2.57 0.27 -11.78
CA ILE A 201 -2.59 0.56 -10.34
C ILE A 201 -1.81 1.85 -10.05
N ASN A 202 -0.57 1.95 -10.54
CA ASN A 202 0.28 3.13 -10.33
C ASN A 202 -0.39 4.40 -10.86
N LEU A 203 -0.90 4.38 -12.08
CA LEU A 203 -1.61 5.53 -12.67
C LEU A 203 -2.88 5.89 -11.89
N ALA A 204 -3.62 4.89 -11.39
CA ALA A 204 -4.83 5.12 -10.61
C ALA A 204 -4.52 5.72 -9.24
N LEU A 205 -3.46 5.24 -8.56
CA LEU A 205 -2.97 5.80 -7.29
C LEU A 205 -2.45 7.24 -7.45
N GLU A 206 -1.70 7.52 -8.52
CA GLU A 206 -1.29 8.89 -8.87
C GLU A 206 -2.52 9.78 -9.10
N GLY A 207 -3.50 9.28 -9.84
CA GLY A 207 -4.76 9.97 -10.07
C GLY A 207 -5.57 10.22 -8.78
N LEU A 208 -5.58 9.26 -7.85
CA LEU A 208 -6.19 9.43 -6.53
C LEU A 208 -5.49 10.54 -5.75
N SER A 209 -4.16 10.57 -5.74
CA SER A 209 -3.37 11.64 -5.11
C SER A 209 -3.63 13.01 -5.76
N TYR A 210 -3.74 13.05 -7.08
CA TYR A 210 -4.11 14.25 -7.83
C TYR A 210 -5.47 14.80 -7.40
N TYR A 211 -6.50 13.98 -7.31
CA TYR A 211 -7.83 14.44 -6.86
C TYR A 211 -7.89 14.75 -5.37
N HIS A 212 -7.07 14.07 -4.55
CA HIS A 212 -6.97 14.34 -3.12
C HIS A 212 -6.33 15.71 -2.83
N THR A 213 -5.34 16.11 -3.63
CA THR A 213 -4.62 17.38 -3.47
C THR A 213 -5.11 18.49 -4.40
N TYR A 214 -6.21 18.26 -5.13
CA TYR A 214 -6.68 19.09 -6.22
C TYR A 214 -6.91 20.56 -5.85
N ASP A 215 -7.52 20.83 -4.68
CA ASP A 215 -7.84 22.20 -4.25
C ASP A 215 -6.67 22.89 -3.54
N ARG A 216 -5.55 22.20 -3.30
CA ARG A 216 -4.48 22.67 -2.41
C ARG A 216 -3.93 24.03 -2.85
N PHE A 217 -3.74 24.23 -4.16
CA PHE A 217 -3.28 25.51 -4.70
C PHE A 217 -4.29 26.64 -4.49
N PHE A 218 -5.56 26.38 -4.83
CA PHE A 218 -6.64 27.37 -4.70
C PHE A 218 -6.88 27.77 -3.24
N LEU A 219 -6.91 26.79 -2.34
CA LEU A 219 -7.05 27.02 -0.90
C LEU A 219 -5.84 27.80 -0.36
N GLY A 220 -4.62 27.44 -0.78
CA GLY A 220 -3.40 28.16 -0.41
C GLY A 220 -3.43 29.64 -0.83
N LEU A 221 -3.86 29.93 -2.06
CA LEU A 221 -4.02 31.29 -2.54
C LEU A 221 -5.09 32.06 -1.74
N SER A 222 -6.23 31.43 -1.47
CA SER A 222 -7.34 32.03 -0.71
C SER A 222 -6.92 32.41 0.72
N ILE A 223 -6.21 31.51 1.40
CA ILE A 223 -5.67 31.75 2.74
C ILE A 223 -4.65 32.90 2.70
N THR A 224 -3.74 32.88 1.72
CA THR A 224 -2.70 33.92 1.56
C THR A 224 -3.31 35.30 1.33
N MET A 225 -4.30 35.40 0.44
CA MET A 225 -5.03 36.66 0.20
C MET A 225 -5.77 37.15 1.45
N SER A 226 -6.33 36.23 2.23
CA SER A 226 -7.02 36.57 3.50
C SER A 226 -6.04 37.19 4.51
N PHE A 227 -4.84 36.62 4.66
CA PHE A 227 -3.81 37.18 5.54
C PHE A 227 -3.28 38.52 5.04
N VAL A 228 -3.06 38.68 3.73
CA VAL A 228 -2.62 39.96 3.13
C VAL A 228 -3.70 41.04 3.34
N GLY A 229 -4.97 40.70 3.09
CA GLY A 229 -6.09 41.61 3.31
C GLY A 229 -6.24 42.03 4.77
N TRP A 230 -6.12 41.08 5.71
CA TRP A 230 -6.14 41.37 7.14
C TRP A 230 -4.99 42.28 7.57
N THR A 231 -3.78 41.98 7.11
CA THR A 231 -2.58 42.78 7.41
C THR A 231 -2.74 44.21 6.90
N PHE A 232 -3.22 44.38 5.66
CA PHE A 232 -3.48 45.69 5.09
C PHE A 232 -4.56 46.46 5.88
N TYR A 233 -5.64 45.79 6.28
CA TYR A 233 -6.69 46.36 7.13
C TYR A 233 -6.14 46.84 8.48
N ALA A 234 -5.33 46.03 9.15
CA ALA A 234 -4.70 46.37 10.43
C ALA A 234 -3.77 47.59 10.28
N ILE A 235 -2.95 47.63 9.22
CA ILE A 235 -2.09 48.78 8.91
C ILE A 235 -2.92 50.05 8.70
N LEU A 236 -4.02 49.97 7.95
CA LEU A 236 -4.89 51.11 7.71
C LEU A 236 -5.53 51.66 8.99
N ILE A 237 -5.89 50.79 9.94
CA ILE A 237 -6.40 51.20 11.25
C ILE A 237 -5.31 51.94 12.03
N ILE A 238 -4.09 51.38 12.10
CA ILE A 238 -2.97 51.96 12.84
C ILE A 238 -2.56 53.32 12.25
N ILE A 239 -2.61 53.50 10.93
CA ILE A 239 -2.32 54.78 10.29
C ILE A 239 -3.41 55.82 10.55
N LYS A 240 -4.66 55.40 10.76
CA LYS A 240 -5.79 56.30 11.05
C LYS A 240 -5.92 56.68 12.53
N SER A 241 -5.34 55.91 13.44
CA SER A 241 -5.30 56.17 14.89
C SER A 241 -4.14 57.08 15.27
#